data_AF-A0A9P6D316-F1
#
_entry.id   AF-A0A9P6D316-F1
#
_cell.length_a   1.000
_cell.length_b   1.000
_cell.length_c   1.000
_cell.angle_alpha   90.00
_cell.angle_beta   90.00
_cell.angle_gamma   90.00
#
_symmetry.space_group_name_H-M   'P 1'
#
loop_
_entity.id
_entity.type
_entity.pdbx_description
1 polymer ?
#
loop_
_entity_poly.entity_id
_entity_poly.type
_entity_poly.pdbx_seq_one_letter_code
_entity_poly.pdbx_strand_id
1 'polypeptide(L)' 'SENDSIAGADTRGQIASYAGVAMAMQFRSHLFSVLICGRYARFIRWDRSCAIVSCRFDYTVYPEVLFEFYHRF' A
#
# COMPACT_ATOMS: atom_id res chain seq x y z
N SER A 1 11.86 -7.93 -13.76
CA SER A 1 12.07 -7.83 -12.29
C SER A 1 10.72 -8.07 -11.62
N GLU A 2 10.61 -8.26 -10.30
CA GLU A 2 9.39 -8.70 -9.55
C GLU A 2 8.07 -7.93 -9.84
N ASN A 3 8.10 -6.85 -10.62
CA ASN A 3 7.03 -5.88 -10.81
C ASN A 3 6.31 -5.92 -12.18
N ASP A 4 6.83 -6.65 -13.18
CA ASP A 4 6.40 -6.53 -14.58
C ASP A 4 5.50 -7.67 -15.08
N SER A 5 4.98 -8.50 -14.18
CA SER A 5 4.00 -9.51 -14.57
C SER A 5 2.62 -8.88 -14.81
N ILE A 6 1.85 -9.44 -15.75
CA ILE A 6 0.45 -9.04 -16.01
C ILE A 6 -0.37 -9.12 -14.72
N ALA A 7 -0.23 -10.22 -13.97
CA ALA A 7 -0.90 -10.39 -12.69
C ALA A 7 -0.53 -9.30 -11.65
N GLY A 8 0.74 -8.86 -11.66
CA GLY A 8 1.19 -7.75 -10.82
C GLY A 8 0.56 -6.42 -11.24
N ALA A 9 0.41 -6.17 -12.54
CA ALA A 9 -0.26 -4.98 -13.06
C ALA A 9 -1.75 -4.95 -12.70
N ASP A 10 -2.45 -6.08 -12.88
CA ASP A 10 -3.87 -6.20 -12.56
C ASP A 10 -4.13 -6.01 -11.06
N THR A 11 -3.29 -6.63 -10.21
CA THR A 11 -3.37 -6.50 -8.75
C THR A 11 -3.22 -5.04 -8.32
N ARG A 12 -2.25 -4.30 -8.89
CA ARG A 12 -2.08 -2.87 -8.61
C ARG A 12 -3.29 -2.05 -9.07
N GLY A 13 -3.86 -2.38 -10.23
CA GLY A 13 -5.06 -1.72 -10.75
C GLY A 13 -6.27 -1.89 -9.81
N GLN A 14 -6.48 -3.10 -9.30
CA GLN A 14 -7.56 -3.36 -8.34
C GLN A 14 -7.35 -2.61 -7.02
N ILE A 15 -6.15 -2.66 -6.44
CA ILE A 15 -5.85 -1.94 -5.19
C ILE A 15 -6.04 -0.43 -5.38
N ALA A 16 -5.59 0.12 -6.50
CA ALA A 16 -5.77 1.54 -6.82
C ALA A 16 -7.25 1.93 -6.95
N SER A 17 -8.06 1.06 -7.57
CA SER A 17 -9.52 1.27 -7.67
C SER A 17 -10.17 1.34 -6.29
N TYR A 18 -9.84 0.40 -5.39
CA TYR A 18 -10.37 0.42 -4.03
C TYR A 18 -9.94 1.65 -3.23
N ALA A 19 -8.67 2.04 -3.33
CA ALA A 19 -8.17 3.26 -2.69
C ALA A 19 -8.88 4.51 -3.21
N GLY A 20 -9.10 4.61 -4.52
CA GLY A 20 -9.84 5.71 -5.15
C GLY A 20 -11.28 5.81 -4.64
N VAL A 21 -11.99 4.69 -4.55
CA VAL A 21 -13.35 4.63 -4.00
C VAL A 21 -13.37 5.06 -2.52
N ALA A 22 -12.45 4.54 -1.71
CA ALA A 22 -12.37 4.90 -0.28
C ALA A 22 -12.09 6.40 -0.08
N MET A 23 -11.16 6.97 -0.85
CA MET A 23 -10.86 8.41 -0.81
C MET A 23 -12.05 9.28 -1.24
N ALA A 24 -12.76 8.88 -2.30
CA ALA A 24 -13.93 9.59 -2.78
C ALA A 24 -15.10 9.57 -1.78
N MET A 25 -15.37 8.40 -1.18
CA MET A 25 -16.45 8.24 -0.19
C MET A 25 -16.18 9.00 1.11
N GLN A 26 -14.92 9.12 1.52
CA GLN A 26 -14.53 9.75 2.79
C GLN A 26 -14.02 11.19 2.63
N PHE A 27 -14.11 11.77 1.43
CA PHE A 27 -13.56 13.09 1.07
C PHE A 27 -12.10 13.28 1.49
N ARG A 28 -11.28 12.21 1.43
CA ARG A 28 -9.87 12.26 1.83
C ARG A 28 -8.99 12.68 0.65
N SER A 29 -8.02 13.56 0.92
CA SER A 29 -6.99 13.92 -0.06
C SER A 29 -5.89 12.86 -0.18
N HIS A 30 -5.70 12.07 0.88
CA HIS A 30 -4.69 11.03 0.94
C HIS A 30 -5.20 9.81 1.71
N LEU A 31 -4.65 8.64 1.40
CA LEU A 31 -4.90 7.40 2.12
C LEU A 31 -3.60 6.65 2.35
N PHE A 32 -3.43 6.06 3.53
CA PHE A 32 -2.35 5.14 3.82
C PHE A 32 -2.88 3.71 3.84
N SER A 33 -2.14 2.77 3.26
CA SER A 33 -2.45 1.35 3.31
C SER A 33 -1.19 0.50 3.39
N VAL A 34 -1.32 -0.70 3.94
CA VAL A 34 -0.24 -1.69 3.97
C VAL A 34 -0.59 -2.84 3.04
N LEU A 35 0.32 -3.17 2.12
CA LEU A 35 0.23 -4.37 1.29
C LEU A 35 1.05 -5.49 1.93
N ILE A 36 0.41 -6.62 2.21
CA ILE A 36 1.04 -7.82 2.75
C ILE A 36 1.20 -8.86 1.65
N CYS A 37 2.43 -9.36 1.47
CA CYS A 37 2.78 -10.39 0.50
C CYS A 37 3.63 -11.45 1.18
N GLY A 38 2.99 -12.53 1.66
CA GLY A 38 3.65 -13.50 2.52
C GLY A 38 4.17 -12.82 3.78
N ARG A 39 5.47 -12.97 4.07
CA ARG A 39 6.12 -12.33 5.23
C ARG A 39 6.57 -10.88 5.00
N TYR A 40 6.37 -10.35 3.79
CA TYR A 40 6.81 -9.00 3.45
C TYR A 40 5.64 -8.02 3.48
N ALA A 41 5.94 -6.80 3.90
CA ALA A 41 5.03 -5.67 3.88
C ALA A 41 5.58 -4.54 3.02
N ARG A 42 4.69 -3.74 2.45
CA ARG A 42 4.98 -2.43 1.84
C ARG A 42 3.96 -1.42 2.34
N PHE A 43 4.44 -0.25 2.75
CA PHE A 43 3.60 0.93 2.93
C PHE A 43 3.29 1.58 1.59
N ILE A 44 2.05 1.99 1.44
CA ILE A 44 1.55 2.73 0.28
C ILE A 44 0.88 4.00 0.79
N ARG A 45 1.29 5.14 0.24
CA ARG A 45 0.59 6.42 0.37
C ARG A 45 -0.09 6.73 -0.96
N TRP A 46 -1.40 6.83 -0.94
CA TRP A 46 -2.23 7.25 -2.07
C TRP A 46 -2.43 8.76 -2.04
N ASP A 47 -2.35 9.37 -3.22
CA ASP A 47 -2.79 10.73 -3.53
C ASP A 47 -3.78 10.63 -4.71
N ARG A 48 -4.48 11.70 -5.05
CA ARG A 48 -5.52 11.73 -6.09
C ARG A 48 -5.04 11.31 -7.48
N SER A 49 -3.74 11.37 -7.74
CA SER A 49 -3.16 11.09 -9.06
C SER A 49 -2.07 10.03 -9.05
N CYS A 50 -1.62 9.57 -7.89
CA CYS A 50 -0.49 8.64 -7.79
C CYS A 50 -0.49 7.84 -6.48
N ALA A 51 0.41 6.86 -6.43
CA ALA A 51 0.73 6.12 -5.22
C ALA A 51 2.25 6.08 -5.03
N ILE A 52 2.69 6.35 -3.80
CA ILE A 52 4.10 6.20 -3.39
C ILE A 52 4.19 4.89 -2.61
N VAL A 53 5.07 4.00 -3.05
CA VAL A 53 5.25 2.66 -2.46
C VAL A 53 6.66 2.55 -1.89
N SER A 54 6.76 2.12 -0.65
CA SER A 54 8.04 1.83 0.00
C SER A 54 8.73 0.57 -0.56
N CYS A 55 10.02 0.42 -0.26
CA CYS A 55 10.70 -0.86 -0.37
C CYS A 55 10.00 -1.90 0.50
N ARG A 56 9.98 -3.17 0.06
CA ARG A 56 9.44 -4.25 0.90
C ARG A 56 10.33 -4.46 2.13
N PHE A 57 9.72 -4.78 3.26
CA PHE A 57 10.43 -5.19 4.47
C PHE A 57 9.77 -6.43 5.06
N ASP A 58 10.53 -7.27 5.77
CA ASP A 58 9.98 -8.45 6.44
C ASP A 58 9.37 -8.03 7.78
N TYR A 59 8.04 -7.98 7.86
CA TYR A 59 7.34 -7.52 9.06
C TYR A 59 7.36 -8.57 10.19
N THR A 60 7.77 -9.81 9.88
CA THR A 60 7.95 -10.85 10.91
C THR A 60 9.30 -10.71 11.62
N VAL A 61 10.26 -10.03 10.98
CA VAL A 61 11.57 -9.70 11.56
C VAL A 61 11.56 -8.31 12.20
N TYR A 62 10.89 -7.34 11.55
CA TYR A 62 10.81 -5.95 12.00
C TYR A 62 9.35 -5.52 12.25
N PRO A 63 8.64 -6.15 13.20
CA PRO A 63 7.23 -5.84 13.46
C PRO A 63 7.03 -4.41 13.97
N GLU A 64 8.00 -3.84 14.67
CA GLU A 64 7.98 -2.47 15.17
C GLU A 64 7.79 -1.44 14.06
N VAL A 65 8.37 -1.66 12.87
CA VAL A 65 8.21 -0.77 11.72
C VAL A 65 6.74 -0.70 11.29
N LEU A 66 6.05 -1.85 11.30
CA LEU A 66 4.62 -1.92 10.97
C LEU A 66 3.75 -1.30 12.08
N PHE A 67 4.06 -1.57 13.35
CA PHE A 67 3.34 -1.00 14.48
C PHE A 67 3.48 0.52 14.57
N GLU A 68 4.69 1.05 14.40
CA GLU A 68 4.94 2.49 14.40
C GLU A 68 4.18 3.19 13.27
N PHE A 69 4.05 2.56 12.10
CA PHE A 69 3.27 3.10 11.01
C PHE A 69 1.79 3.28 11.38
N TYR A 70 1.14 2.23 11.89
CA TYR A 70 -0.27 2.30 12.31
C TYR A 70 -0.50 3.22 13.53
N HIS A 71 0.53 3.40 14.37
CA HIS A 71 0.42 4.33 15.48
C HIS A 71 0.43 5.79 15.02
N ARG A 72 1.16 6.10 13.94
CA ARG A 72 1.36 7.47 13.44
C ARG A 72 0.37 7.91 12.36
N PHE A 73 -0.18 6.98 11.57
CA PHE A 73 -1.00 7.25 10.38
C PHE A 73 -2.32 6.49 10.41
#